data_AF-A0A3N5L5P6-F1
#
_entry.id   AF-A0A3N5L5P6-F1
#
_cell.length_a   1.000
_cell.length_b   1.000
_cell.length_c   1.000
_cell.angle_alpha   90.00
_cell.angle_beta   90.00
_cell.angle_gamma   90.00
#
_symmetry.space_group_name_H-M   'P 1'
#
loop_
_entity.id
_entity.type
_entity.pdbx_description
1 polymer ?
#
loop_
_entity_poly.entity_id
_entity_poly.type
_entity_poly.pdbx_seq_one_letter_code
_entity_poly.pdbx_strand_id
1 'polypeptide(L)'
;MNADQAVVFLIILMALLLFIWGRWRYDLVAMMVLLTSVLSGAVTSDQAFSGFAHPAVVTVAAVLILSRCLLKSNVLDIVYKWLSQTSSSPNRQASSLTGLVVILSGFMNNVGALALLMPVGIRMAR
;
A
#
# COMPACT_ATOMS: atom_id res chain seq x y z
N MET A 1 -20.76 -25.82 -1.29
CA MET A 1 -19.33 -25.51 -1.04
C MET A 1 -18.57 -26.81 -1.12
N ASN A 2 -17.55 -26.87 -1.98
CA ASN A 2 -16.62 -28.00 -1.96
C ASN A 2 -15.70 -27.91 -0.74
N ALA A 3 -15.18 -29.04 -0.26
CA ALA A 3 -14.31 -29.08 0.91
C ALA A 3 -13.11 -28.12 0.75
N ASP A 4 -12.49 -28.11 -0.43
CA ASP A 4 -11.34 -27.23 -0.73
C ASP A 4 -11.71 -25.74 -0.65
N GLN A 5 -12.89 -25.37 -1.15
CA GLN A 5 -13.36 -23.98 -1.08
C GLN A 5 -13.62 -23.57 0.38
N ALA A 6 -14.20 -24.46 1.19
CA ALA A 6 -14.45 -24.19 2.60
C ALA A 6 -13.15 -23.95 3.38
N VAL A 7 -12.09 -24.72 3.08
CA VAL A 7 -10.76 -24.55 3.67
C VAL A 7 -10.17 -23.19 3.31
N VAL A 8 -10.20 -22.81 2.03
CA VAL A 8 -9.69 -21.49 1.58
C VAL A 8 -10.44 -20.35 2.26
N PHE A 9 -11.77 -20.40 2.32
CA PHE A 9 -12.57 -19.39 3.00
C PHE A 9 -12.24 -19.30 4.50
N LEU A 10 -12.03 -20.43 5.17
CA LEU A 10 -11.66 -20.46 6.58
C LEU A 10 -10.29 -19.83 6.82
N ILE A 11 -9.31 -20.11 5.95
CA ILE A 11 -7.97 -19.50 6.02
C ILE A 11 -8.07 -17.98 5.84
N ILE A 12 -8.82 -17.50 4.84
CA ILE A 12 -9.01 -16.06 4.61
C ILE A 12 -9.71 -15.40 5.82
N LEU A 13 -10.75 -16.02 6.36
CA LEU A 13 -11.46 -15.52 7.53
C LEU A 13 -10.53 -15.42 8.75
N MET A 14 -9.74 -16.46 8.99
CA MET A 14 -8.77 -16.48 10.08
C MET A 14 -7.68 -15.41 9.90
N ALA A 15 -7.17 -15.23 8.68
CA ALA A 15 -6.22 -14.18 8.35
C ALA A 15 -6.79 -12.78 8.65
N LEU A 16 -8.04 -12.52 8.24
CA LEU A 16 -8.72 -11.25 8.50
C LEU A 16 -8.90 -11.01 10.00
N LEU A 17 -9.37 -12.01 10.75
CA LEU A 17 -9.54 -11.89 12.21
C LEU A 17 -8.20 -11.60 12.90
N LEU A 18 -7.12 -12.26 12.51
CA LEU A 18 -5.79 -12.03 13.06
C LEU A 18 -5.25 -10.64 12.71
N PHE A 19 -5.48 -10.16 11.49
CA PHE A 19 -5.11 -8.80 11.08
C PHE A 19 -5.89 -7.72 11.84
N ILE A 20 -7.18 -7.93 12.07
CA ILE A 20 -8.03 -7.00 12.85
C ILE A 20 -7.62 -7.02 14.33
N TRP A 21 -7.31 -8.20 14.88
CA TRP A 21 -6.92 -8.33 16.29
C TRP A 21 -5.64 -7.53 16.59
N GLY A 22 -4.71 -7.45 15.64
CA GLY A 22 -3.55 -6.54 15.72
C GLY A 22 -2.56 -6.83 16.85
N ARG A 23 -2.69 -7.94 17.59
CA ARG A 23 -1.74 -8.30 18.68
C ARG A 23 -0.41 -8.78 18.14
N TRP A 24 -0.42 -9.46 17.00
CA TRP A 24 0.75 -10.05 16.39
C TRP A 24 1.24 -9.17 15.25
N ARG A 25 2.56 -9.18 15.03
CA ARG A 25 3.14 -8.50 13.87
C ARG A 25 2.50 -9.07 12.60
N TYR A 26 2.08 -8.17 11.70
CA TYR A 26 1.45 -8.53 10.43
C TYR A 26 2.28 -9.52 9.61
N ASP A 27 3.61 -9.39 9.65
CA ASP A 27 4.54 -10.32 8.99
C ASP A 27 4.39 -11.77 9.51
N LEU A 28 4.22 -11.95 10.82
CA LEU A 28 4.06 -13.27 11.44
C LEU A 28 2.71 -13.89 11.08
N VAL A 29 1.65 -13.06 11.07
CA VAL A 29 0.32 -13.51 10.63
C VAL A 29 0.36 -13.96 9.18
N ALA A 30 0.99 -13.19 8.29
CA ALA A 30 1.12 -13.54 6.88
C ALA A 30 1.90 -14.85 6.67
N MET A 31 3.00 -15.05 7.41
CA MET A 31 3.76 -16.31 7.36
C MET A 31 2.94 -17.51 7.85
N MET A 32 2.16 -17.35 8.92
CA MET A 32 1.27 -18.41 9.41
C MET A 32 0.19 -18.77 8.39
N VAL A 33 -0.41 -17.77 7.74
CA VAL A 33 -1.43 -17.98 6.69
C VAL A 33 -0.84 -18.67 5.47
N LEU A 34 0.36 -18.30 5.05
CA LEU A 34 1.07 -18.97 3.95
C LEU A 34 1.34 -20.44 4.31
N LEU A 35 1.84 -20.69 5.52
CA LEU A 35 2.16 -22.04 6.00
C LEU A 35 0.92 -22.92 6.09
N THR A 36 -0.19 -22.42 6.66
CA THR A 36 -1.46 -23.16 6.70
C THR A 36 -2.07 -23.38 5.32
N SER A 37 -1.89 -22.45 4.37
CA SER A 37 -2.34 -22.61 2.98
C SER A 37 -1.61 -23.74 2.25
N VAL A 38 -0.31 -23.90 2.48
CA VAL A 38 0.48 -24.99 1.87
C VAL A 38 0.19 -26.32 2.56
N LEU A 39 0.15 -26.35 3.90
CA LEU A 39 -0.12 -27.59 4.66
C LEU A 39 -1.52 -28.15 4.44
N SER A 40 -2.51 -27.29 4.20
CA SER A 40 -3.87 -27.73 3.89
C SER A 40 -4.04 -28.22 2.44
N GLY A 41 -3.00 -28.13 1.61
CA GLY A 41 -3.05 -28.50 0.19
C GLY A 41 -3.81 -27.50 -0.68
N ALA A 42 -4.26 -26.37 -0.13
CA ALA A 42 -4.95 -25.32 -0.87
C ALA A 42 -4.04 -24.62 -1.90
N VAL A 43 -2.73 -24.57 -1.61
CA VAL A 43 -1.70 -24.02 -2.51
C VAL A 43 -0.54 -25.00 -2.58
N THR A 44 -0.04 -25.28 -3.79
CA THR A 44 1.15 -26.13 -3.97
C THR A 44 2.41 -25.42 -3.47
N SER A 45 3.37 -26.19 -2.94
CA SER A 45 4.64 -25.65 -2.42
C SER A 45 5.38 -24.79 -3.44
N ASP A 46 5.32 -25.14 -4.72
CA ASP A 46 5.96 -24.38 -5.81
C ASP A 46 5.30 -23.01 -6.05
N GLN A 47 4.00 -22.88 -5.77
CA GLN A 47 3.28 -21.62 -5.93
C GLN A 47 3.21 -20.78 -4.65
N ALA A 48 3.65 -21.29 -3.51
CA ALA A 48 3.57 -20.61 -2.22
C ALA A 48 4.19 -19.20 -2.24
N PHE A 49 5.31 -19.02 -2.97
CA PHE A 49 6.02 -17.75 -3.06
C PHE A 49 5.73 -16.95 -4.35
N SER A 50 4.87 -17.45 -5.23
CA SER A 50 4.52 -16.77 -6.48
C SER A 50 3.95 -15.36 -6.25
N GLY A 51 3.29 -15.14 -5.11
CA GLY A 51 2.78 -13.83 -4.70
C GLY A 51 3.86 -12.74 -4.54
N PHE A 52 5.10 -13.09 -4.23
CA PHE A 52 6.20 -12.11 -4.13
C PHE A 52 6.59 -11.52 -5.50
N ALA A 53 6.40 -12.28 -6.58
CA ALA A 53 6.63 -11.82 -7.95
C ALA A 53 5.45 -11.03 -8.51
N HIS A 54 4.37 -10.85 -7.74
CA HIS A 54 3.19 -10.14 -8.20
C HIS A 54 3.54 -8.66 -8.50
N PRO A 55 3.16 -8.11 -9.67
CA PRO A 55 3.50 -6.75 -10.07
C PRO A 55 3.13 -5.69 -9.03
N ALA A 56 2.04 -5.90 -8.28
CA ALA A 56 1.63 -5.02 -7.19
C ALA A 56 2.69 -4.93 -6.06
N VAL A 57 3.28 -6.06 -5.64
CA VAL A 57 4.31 -6.11 -4.58
C VAL A 57 5.56 -5.35 -5.03
N VAL A 58 6.00 -5.62 -6.26
CA VAL A 58 7.15 -4.93 -6.89
C VAL A 58 6.90 -3.43 -6.99
N THR A 59 5.69 -3.02 -7.37
CA THR A 59 5.30 -1.60 -7.45
C THR A 59 5.38 -0.91 -6.09
N VAL A 60 4.87 -1.54 -5.02
CA VAL A 60 4.95 -0.98 -3.66
C VAL A 60 6.41 -0.83 -3.22
N ALA A 61 7.26 -1.82 -3.49
CA ALA A 61 8.69 -1.73 -3.20
C ALA A 61 9.37 -0.56 -3.93
N ALA A 62 9.13 -0.42 -5.24
CA ALA A 62 9.67 0.67 -6.05
C ALA A 62 9.19 2.04 -5.56
N VAL A 63 7.92 2.16 -5.20
CA VAL A 63 7.32 3.38 -4.65
C VAL A 63 7.94 3.74 -3.30
N LEU A 64 8.20 2.77 -2.41
CA LEU A 64 8.87 3.04 -1.13
C LEU A 64 10.29 3.58 -1.34
N ILE A 65 11.02 3.06 -2.33
CA ILE A 65 12.34 3.56 -2.73
C ILE A 65 12.21 4.98 -3.29
N LEU A 66 11.29 5.21 -4.23
CA LEU A 66 11.04 6.53 -4.83
C LEU A 66 10.66 7.56 -3.76
N SER A 67 9.80 7.21 -2.80
CA SER A 67 9.40 8.08 -1.68
C SER A 67 10.63 8.51 -0.86
N ARG A 68 11.55 7.59 -0.57
CA ARG A 68 12.82 7.94 0.10
C ARG A 68 13.73 8.83 -0.75
N CYS A 69 13.80 8.59 -2.07
CA CYS A 69 14.57 9.44 -2.98
C CYS A 69 13.98 10.85 -3.06
N LEU A 70 12.65 10.97 -3.11
CA LEU A 70 11.94 12.25 -3.08
C LEU A 70 12.20 12.98 -1.76
N LEU A 71 12.09 12.30 -0.62
CA LEU A 71 12.40 12.87 0.69
C LEU A 71 13.83 13.40 0.81
N LYS A 72 14.79 12.75 0.14
CA LYS A 72 16.20 13.18 0.12
C LYS A 72 16.52 14.21 -0.96
N SER A 73 15.61 14.44 -1.90
CA SER A 73 15.79 15.40 -2.97
C SER A 73 14.98 16.67 -2.67
N ASN A 74 15.51 17.82 -3.08
CA ASN A 74 14.77 19.09 -2.96
C ASN A 74 13.54 19.15 -3.89
N VAL A 75 13.16 18.04 -4.54
CA VAL A 75 11.96 17.94 -5.39
C VAL A 75 10.69 18.20 -4.60
N LEU A 76 10.63 17.72 -3.35
CA LEU A 76 9.47 17.99 -2.49
C LEU A 76 9.29 19.48 -2.21
N ASP A 77 10.37 20.27 -2.13
CA ASP A 77 10.31 21.72 -1.98
C ASP A 77 9.72 22.40 -3.21
N ILE A 78 10.06 21.92 -4.40
CA ILE A 78 9.57 22.45 -5.67
C ILE A 78 8.06 22.19 -5.78
N VAL A 79 7.63 20.96 -5.53
CA VAL A 79 6.21 20.56 -5.58
C VAL A 79 5.40 21.33 -4.53
N TYR A 80 5.92 21.42 -3.31
CA TYR A 80 5.30 22.21 -2.24
C TYR A 80 5.13 23.67 -2.65
N LYS A 81 6.18 24.32 -3.16
CA LYS A 81 6.13 25.74 -3.57
C LYS A 81 5.11 25.96 -4.68
N TRP A 82 5.00 25.03 -5.63
CA TRP A 82 4.02 25.12 -6.71
C TRP A 82 2.58 25.00 -6.20
N LEU A 83 2.33 24.06 -5.26
CA LEU A 83 1.02 23.90 -4.62
C LEU A 83 0.67 25.07 -3.68
N SER A 84 1.63 25.58 -2.91
CA SER A 84 1.43 26.65 -1.93
C SER A 84 1.20 28.01 -2.60
N GLN A 85 1.74 28.23 -3.80
CA GLN A 85 1.50 29.43 -4.61
C GLN A 85 0.07 29.51 -5.14
N THR A 86 -0.65 28.39 -5.22
CA THR A 86 -2.01 28.35 -5.77
C THR A 86 -3.04 28.96 -4.80
N SER A 87 -2.82 28.91 -3.48
CA SER A 87 -3.70 29.56 -2.50
C SER A 87 -3.13 29.58 -1.08
N SER A 88 -3.47 30.63 -0.31
CA SER A 88 -3.22 30.74 1.13
C SER A 88 -4.24 30.02 2.03
N SER A 89 -5.37 29.53 1.48
CA SER A 89 -6.40 28.85 2.29
C SER A 89 -6.16 27.33 2.35
N PRO A 90 -6.20 26.72 3.56
CA PRO A 90 -5.99 25.28 3.74
C PRO A 90 -6.92 24.42 2.88
N ASN A 91 -8.18 24.83 2.72
CA ASN A 91 -9.16 24.10 1.93
C ASN A 91 -8.80 24.05 0.44
N ARG A 92 -8.30 25.15 -0.14
CA ARG A 92 -7.90 25.17 -1.57
C ARG A 92 -6.61 24.39 -1.80
N GLN A 93 -5.68 24.44 -0.85
CA GLN A 93 -4.47 23.63 -0.87
C GLN A 93 -4.80 22.13 -0.82
N ALA A 94 -5.70 21.72 0.07
CA ALA A 94 -6.18 20.33 0.14
C ALA A 94 -6.89 19.90 -1.15
N SER A 95 -7.73 20.74 -1.75
CA SER A 95 -8.37 20.44 -3.03
C SER A 95 -7.37 20.32 -4.19
N SER A 96 -6.34 21.17 -4.23
CA SER A 96 -5.28 21.10 -5.25
C SER A 96 -4.44 19.82 -5.11
N LEU A 97 -4.03 19.48 -3.88
CA LEU A 97 -3.34 18.22 -3.59
C LEU A 97 -4.22 17.02 -3.96
N THR A 98 -5.51 17.05 -3.60
CA THR A 98 -6.46 15.99 -3.95
C THR A 98 -6.61 15.86 -5.46
N GLY A 99 -6.72 16.96 -6.20
CA GLY A 99 -6.76 16.95 -7.66
C GLY A 99 -5.51 16.30 -8.27
N LEU A 100 -4.33 16.63 -7.74
CA LEU A 100 -3.07 16.00 -8.14
C LEU A 100 -3.06 14.49 -7.84
N VAL A 101 -3.52 14.09 -6.65
CA VAL A 101 -3.68 12.67 -6.26
C VAL A 101 -4.62 11.96 -7.22
N VAL A 102 -5.77 12.54 -7.55
CA VAL A 102 -6.77 11.92 -8.45
C VAL A 102 -6.19 11.70 -9.84
N ILE A 103 -5.50 12.69 -10.40
CA ILE A 103 -4.85 12.56 -11.72
C ILE A 103 -3.80 11.45 -11.67
N LEU A 104 -2.89 11.47 -10.67
CA LEU A 104 -1.83 10.47 -10.55
C LEU A 104 -2.37 9.05 -10.27
N SER A 105 -3.41 8.93 -9.45
CA SER A 105 -4.07 7.66 -9.12
C SER A 105 -4.90 7.10 -10.29
N GLY A 106 -5.18 7.89 -11.32
CA GLY A 106 -5.73 7.41 -12.59
C GLY A 106 -4.71 6.66 -13.44
N PHE A 107 -3.40 6.96 -13.27
CA PHE A 107 -2.31 6.29 -13.99
C PHE A 107 -1.57 5.24 -13.14
N MET A 108 -1.65 5.34 -11.81
CA MET A 108 -0.92 4.50 -10.86
C MET A 108 -1.88 3.87 -9.83
N ASN A 109 -1.48 2.76 -9.21
CA ASN A 109 -2.24 2.18 -8.09
C ASN A 109 -2.31 3.17 -6.90
N ASN A 110 -3.44 3.19 -6.21
CA ASN A 110 -3.74 4.01 -5.03
C ASN A 110 -2.60 4.04 -3.99
N VAL A 111 -1.96 2.89 -3.74
CA VAL A 111 -0.82 2.80 -2.79
C VAL A 111 0.39 3.60 -3.26
N GLY A 112 0.64 3.58 -4.57
CA GLY A 112 1.70 4.33 -5.23
C GLY A 112 1.51 5.84 -5.08
N ALA A 113 0.32 6.32 -5.46
CA ALA A 113 -0.03 7.74 -5.38
C ALA A 113 0.04 8.26 -3.93
N LEU A 114 -0.53 7.51 -2.98
CA LEU A 114 -0.49 7.85 -1.56
C LEU A 114 0.95 7.99 -1.04
N ALA A 115 1.81 7.00 -1.29
CA ALA A 115 3.17 7.01 -0.75
C ALA A 115 4.08 8.09 -1.36
N LEU A 116 3.80 8.55 -2.58
CA LEU A 116 4.52 9.66 -3.21
C LEU A 116 4.04 11.03 -2.70
N LEU A 117 2.74 11.18 -2.41
CA LEU A 117 2.12 12.48 -2.09
C LEU A 117 1.89 12.71 -0.60
N MET A 118 1.91 11.65 0.23
CA MET A 118 1.81 11.75 1.69
C MET A 118 2.89 12.67 2.31
N PRO A 119 4.17 12.61 1.90
CA PRO A 119 5.18 13.54 2.40
C PRO A 119 4.84 15.01 2.13
N VAL A 120 4.27 15.30 0.95
CA VAL A 120 3.83 16.64 0.56
C VAL A 120 2.66 17.09 1.44
N GLY A 121 1.66 16.23 1.62
CA GLY A 121 0.52 16.51 2.50
C GLY A 121 0.91 16.80 3.95
N ILE A 122 1.82 15.99 4.52
CA ILE A 122 2.35 16.23 5.88
C ILE A 122 3.09 17.57 5.96
N ARG A 123 3.82 17.96 4.91
CA ARG A 123 4.55 19.22 4.86
C ARG A 123 3.64 20.43 4.68
N MET A 124 2.54 20.29 3.97
CA MET A 124 1.50 21.33 3.85
C MET A 124 0.67 21.52 5.11
N ALA A 125 0.56 20.47 5.93
CA ALA A 125 -0.15 20.51 7.21
C ALA A 125 0.69 21.07 8.38
N ARG A 126 2.00 21.23 8.20
CA ARG A 126 2.87 21.94 9.13
C ARG A 126 2.94 23.42 8.78
#